data_AF-A0A432FFI2-F1
#
_entry.id   AF-A0A432FFI2-F1
#
_cell.length_a   1.000
_cell.length_b   1.000
_cell.length_c   1.000
_cell.angle_alpha   90.00
_cell.angle_beta   90.00
_cell.angle_gamma   90.00
#
_symmetry.space_group_name_H-M   'P 1'
#
loop_
_entity.id
_entity.type
_entity.pdbx_description
1 polymer ?
#
loop_
_entity_poly.entity_id
_entity_poly.type
_entity_poly.pdbx_seq_one_letter_code
_entity_poly.pdbx_strand_id
1 'polypeptide(L)'
;MKHLLTTTIAAVLFMGCGNEPKHVSGAKFQGEYRMGIHQTMHQSEYIGEKDGKFYLRRKSMSLLNKRKWNEEIWYTKAEELEPSFLEQLRKEAKTAEELKAEGK
;
A
#
# COMPACT_ATOMS: atom_id res chain seq x y z
N MET A 1 24.90 -31.40 -11.63
CA MET A 1 23.44 -31.53 -11.85
C MET A 1 22.79 -30.33 -11.21
N LYS A 2 22.07 -29.52 -12.00
CA LYS A 2 21.56 -28.20 -11.61
C LYS A 2 20.44 -28.37 -10.58
N HIS A 3 20.67 -27.94 -9.35
CA HIS A 3 19.61 -27.85 -8.34
C HIS A 3 18.71 -26.68 -8.72
N LEU A 4 17.58 -26.99 -9.36
CA LEU A 4 16.48 -26.07 -9.59
C LEU A 4 15.83 -25.79 -8.22
N LEU A 5 16.32 -24.77 -7.53
CA LEU A 5 15.61 -24.17 -6.40
C LEU A 5 14.50 -23.31 -7.01
N THR A 6 13.33 -23.91 -7.17
CA THR A 6 12.08 -23.20 -7.44
C THR A 6 11.78 -22.28 -6.26
N THR A 7 12.17 -21.02 -6.41
CA THR A 7 11.80 -19.92 -5.51
C THR A 7 10.28 -19.77 -5.52
N THR A 8 9.62 -20.34 -4.52
CA THR A 8 8.20 -20.14 -4.25
C THR A 8 7.97 -18.66 -3.95
N ILE A 9 7.55 -17.90 -4.97
CA ILE A 9 7.01 -16.55 -4.81
C ILE A 9 5.79 -16.69 -3.90
N ALA A 10 5.89 -16.15 -2.70
CA ALA A 10 4.79 -16.07 -1.77
C ALA A 10 3.66 -15.27 -2.43
N ALA A 11 2.65 -15.97 -2.93
CA ALA A 11 1.37 -15.39 -3.25
C ALA A 11 0.80 -14.83 -1.95
N VAL A 12 0.95 -13.51 -1.76
CA VAL A 12 0.24 -12.79 -0.71
C VAL A 12 -1.24 -12.93 -1.05
N LEU A 13 -1.86 -13.88 -0.37
CA LEU A 13 -3.27 -14.18 -0.42
C LEU A 13 -4.04 -12.87 -0.17
N PHE A 14 -4.77 -12.42 -1.20
CA PHE A 14 -5.83 -11.42 -1.09
C PHE A 14 -6.95 -11.99 -0.21
N MET A 15 -6.72 -12.09 1.10
CA MET A 15 -7.78 -12.35 2.07
C MET A 15 -8.52 -11.04 2.31
N GLY A 16 -9.58 -10.84 1.54
CA GLY A 16 -10.50 -9.72 1.71
C GLY A 16 -11.61 -9.73 0.67
N CYS A 17 -12.59 -10.62 0.81
CA CYS A 17 -13.90 -10.37 0.23
C CYS A 17 -14.47 -9.10 0.88
N GLY A 18 -14.33 -7.95 0.22
CA GLY A 18 -14.80 -6.68 0.74
C GLY A 18 -14.23 -5.50 -0.02
N ASN A 19 -14.87 -5.18 -1.14
CA ASN A 19 -14.68 -4.00 -2.00
C ASN A 19 -13.43 -3.98 -2.88
N GLU A 20 -13.65 -3.79 -4.18
CA GLU A 20 -12.59 -3.51 -5.15
C GLU A 20 -11.77 -2.28 -4.72
N PRO A 21 -10.46 -2.22 -5.03
CA PRO A 21 -9.67 -1.03 -4.82
C PRO A 21 -10.33 0.20 -5.43
N LYS A 22 -10.46 1.25 -4.64
CA LYS A 22 -11.07 2.51 -5.05
C LYS A 22 -10.04 3.39 -5.75
N HIS A 23 -10.33 3.78 -7.00
CA HIS A 23 -9.50 4.77 -7.68
C HIS A 23 -9.62 6.14 -7.01
N VAL A 24 -8.50 6.83 -6.84
CA VAL A 24 -8.42 8.21 -6.39
C VAL A 24 -7.39 8.98 -7.23
N SER A 25 -7.57 10.30 -7.35
CA SER A 25 -6.58 11.18 -7.96
C SER A 25 -5.24 11.12 -7.22
N GLY A 26 -4.13 11.32 -7.92
CA GLY A 26 -2.80 11.34 -7.30
C GLY A 26 -2.63 12.37 -6.19
N ALA A 27 -3.22 13.57 -6.32
CA ALA A 27 -3.18 14.58 -5.25
C ALA A 27 -3.83 14.09 -3.94
N LYS A 28 -4.98 13.41 -4.03
CA LYS A 28 -5.66 12.81 -2.87
C LYS A 28 -4.85 11.67 -2.28
N PHE A 29 -4.25 10.83 -3.13
CA PHE A 29 -3.36 9.76 -2.71
C PHE A 29 -2.15 10.32 -1.93
N GLN A 30 -1.47 11.32 -2.49
CA GLN A 30 -0.32 11.98 -1.88
C GLN A 30 -0.68 12.62 -0.54
N GLY A 31 -1.80 13.33 -0.49
CA GLY A 31 -2.29 13.94 0.76
C GLY A 31 -2.50 12.88 1.83
N GLU A 32 -3.22 11.80 1.51
CA GLU A 32 -3.49 10.72 2.46
C GLU A 32 -2.22 9.99 2.91
N TYR A 33 -1.31 9.71 1.99
CA TYR A 33 0.00 9.12 2.29
C TYR A 33 0.79 10.00 3.27
N ARG A 34 0.89 11.31 3.00
CA ARG A 34 1.66 12.26 3.83
C ARG A 34 1.07 12.40 5.23
N MET A 35 -0.25 12.27 5.36
CA MET A 35 -0.92 12.31 6.66
C MET A 35 -0.71 11.03 7.46
N GLY A 36 -0.50 9.89 6.79
CA GLY A 36 0.01 8.65 7.39
C GLY A 36 -0.74 8.22 8.66
N ILE A 37 0.02 7.96 9.73
CA ILE A 37 -0.50 7.58 11.06
C ILE A 37 -0.75 8.80 11.99
N HIS A 38 -0.51 10.02 11.52
CA HIS A 38 -0.60 11.22 12.37
C HIS A 38 -2.05 11.64 12.65
N GLN A 39 -3.04 10.91 12.12
CA GLN A 39 -4.45 11.14 12.39
C GLN A 39 -5.00 10.15 13.42
N THR A 40 -5.71 10.65 14.43
CA THR A 40 -6.29 9.81 15.48
C THR A 40 -7.41 8.90 14.98
N MET A 41 -8.11 9.33 13.92
CA MET A 41 -9.30 8.66 13.38
C MET A 41 -9.06 7.95 12.05
N HIS A 42 -7.88 8.10 11.46
CA HIS A 42 -7.51 7.52 10.17
C HIS A 42 -6.07 7.01 10.22
N GLN A 43 -5.83 5.87 9.58
CA GLN A 43 -4.48 5.35 9.39
C GLN A 43 -4.33 4.95 7.95
N SER A 44 -3.26 5.43 7.31
CA SER A 44 -2.97 5.13 5.92
C SER A 44 -1.56 4.59 5.79
N GLU A 45 -1.44 3.51 5.02
CA GLU A 45 -0.20 2.76 4.83
C GLU A 45 -0.02 2.45 3.34
N TYR A 46 1.19 2.68 2.84
CA TYR A 46 1.56 2.26 1.49
C TYR A 46 1.81 0.77 1.45
N ILE A 47 1.10 0.07 0.55
CA ILE A 47 1.12 -1.39 0.47
C ILE A 47 1.74 -1.92 -0.83
N GLY A 48 2.18 -1.04 -1.72
CA GLY A 48 3.01 -1.39 -2.88
C GLY A 48 2.54 -0.86 -4.22
N GLU A 49 3.31 -1.24 -5.25
CA GLU A 49 3.09 -0.94 -6.66
C GLU A 49 2.77 -2.25 -7.41
N LYS A 50 1.78 -2.23 -8.30
CA LYS A 50 1.46 -3.33 -9.22
C LYS A 50 0.83 -2.80 -10.50
N ASP A 51 1.29 -3.28 -11.66
CA ASP A 51 0.74 -2.94 -12.97
C ASP A 51 0.64 -1.41 -13.22
N GLY A 52 1.64 -0.65 -12.76
CA GLY A 52 1.68 0.82 -12.86
C GLY A 52 0.71 1.55 -11.91
N LYS A 53 0.09 0.84 -10.98
CA LYS A 53 -0.79 1.38 -9.94
C LYS A 53 -0.12 1.33 -8.58
N PHE A 54 -0.34 2.36 -7.79
CA PHE A 54 0.16 2.51 -6.43
C PHE A 54 -0.99 2.38 -5.45
N TYR A 55 -0.78 1.66 -4.36
CA TYR A 55 -1.86 1.26 -3.45
C TYR A 55 -1.63 1.76 -2.03
N LEU A 56 -2.70 2.28 -1.43
CA LEU A 56 -2.80 2.62 -0.01
C LEU A 56 -3.84 1.73 0.66
N ARG A 57 -3.48 1.15 1.81
CA ARG A 57 -4.47 0.63 2.76
C ARG A 57 -4.88 1.78 3.68
N ARG A 58 -6.18 2.06 3.73
CA ARG A 58 -6.74 3.10 4.59
C ARG A 58 -7.69 2.48 5.61
N LYS A 59 -7.44 2.75 6.88
CA LYS A 59 -8.32 2.42 8.00
C LYS A 59 -8.94 3.70 8.54
N SER A 60 -10.24 3.68 8.81
CA SER A 60 -10.96 4.80 9.41
C SER A 60 -11.85 4.32 10.54
N MET A 61 -11.84 5.04 11.66
CA MET A 61 -12.70 4.71 12.78
C MET A 61 -14.15 5.07 12.45
N SER A 62 -15.08 4.15 12.72
CA SER A 62 -16.50 4.36 12.44
C SER A 62 -17.09 5.46 13.32
N LEU A 63 -17.87 6.37 12.70
CA LEU A 63 -18.58 7.43 13.42
C LEU A 63 -19.69 6.87 14.33
N LEU A 64 -20.30 5.74 13.94
CA LEU A 64 -21.38 5.09 14.68
C LEU A 64 -20.85 4.20 15.81
N ASN A 65 -19.66 3.60 15.62
CA ASN A 65 -19.02 2.78 16.64
C ASN A 65 -17.52 3.05 16.65
N LYS A 66 -17.07 3.88 17.60
CA LYS A 66 -15.66 4.27 17.74
C LYS A 66 -14.71 3.12 18.07
N ARG A 67 -15.20 1.91 18.38
CA ARG A 67 -14.34 0.72 18.54
C ARG A 67 -14.15 -0.06 17.24
N LYS A 68 -14.92 0.27 16.20
CA LYS A 68 -14.86 -0.41 14.90
C LYS A 68 -14.02 0.42 13.92
N TRP A 69 -13.07 -0.24 13.26
CA TRP A 69 -12.34 0.32 12.13
C TRP A 69 -12.91 -0.23 10.83
N ASN A 70 -13.09 0.64 9.85
CA ASN A 70 -13.42 0.29 8.48
C ASN A 70 -12.14 0.35 7.65
N GLU A 71 -11.94 -0.64 6.79
CA GLU A 71 -10.77 -0.73 5.91
C GLU A 71 -11.21 -0.58 4.45
N GLU A 72 -10.41 0.17 3.69
CA GLU A 72 -10.54 0.34 2.25
C GLU A 72 -9.15 0.28 1.60
N ILE A 73 -9.09 -0.21 0.36
CA ILE A 73 -7.89 -0.09 -0.47
C ILE A 73 -8.12 1.03 -1.48
N TRP A 74 -7.22 2.00 -1.53
CA TRP A 74 -7.20 3.04 -2.55
C TRP A 74 -6.09 2.77 -3.55
N TYR A 75 -6.28 3.18 -4.80
CA TYR A 75 -5.22 3.16 -5.81
C TYR A 75 -5.19 4.42 -6.66
N THR A 76 -4.02 4.75 -7.18
CA THR A 76 -3.81 5.78 -8.21
C THR A 76 -2.82 5.26 -9.25
N LYS A 77 -2.80 5.86 -10.45
CA LYS A 77 -1.85 5.48 -11.49
C LYS A 77 -0.56 6.30 -11.38
N ALA A 78 0.53 5.74 -11.92
CA ALA A 78 1.82 6.43 -12.00
C ALA A 78 1.70 7.82 -12.63
N GLU A 79 0.99 7.93 -13.75
CA GLU A 79 0.79 9.18 -14.51
C GLU A 79 0.05 10.29 -13.74
N GLU A 80 -0.62 9.95 -12.64
CA GLU A 80 -1.37 10.91 -11.81
C GLU A 80 -0.53 11.44 -10.64
N LEU A 81 0.66 10.89 -10.41
CA LEU A 81 1.54 11.23 -9.28
C LEU A 81 2.69 12.15 -9.72
N GLU A 82 3.10 13.03 -8.81
CA GLU A 82 4.29 13.86 -9.05
C GLU A 82 5.54 12.96 -9.19
N PRO A 83 6.44 13.23 -10.15
CA PRO A 83 7.62 12.39 -10.40
C PRO A 83 8.52 12.20 -9.17
N SER A 84 8.74 13.25 -8.38
CA SER A 84 9.54 13.18 -7.16
C SER A 84 8.92 12.25 -6.11
N PHE A 85 7.59 12.23 -6.02
CA PHE A 85 6.85 11.38 -5.10
C PHE A 85 6.85 9.91 -5.55
N LEU A 86 6.74 9.65 -6.85
CA LEU A 86 6.90 8.30 -7.40
C LEU A 86 8.25 7.69 -7.03
N GLU A 87 9.33 8.46 -7.19
CA GLU A 87 10.67 8.03 -6.84
C GLU A 87 10.81 7.74 -5.34
N GLN A 88 10.15 8.53 -4.49
CA GLN A 88 10.08 8.26 -3.05
C GLN A 88 9.42 6.91 -2.76
N LEU A 89 8.22 6.64 -3.30
CA LEU A 89 7.49 5.39 -3.06
C LEU A 89 8.28 4.16 -3.50
N ARG A 90 8.99 4.26 -4.63
CA ARG A 90 9.81 3.17 -5.16
C ARG A 90 11.06 2.92 -4.32
N LYS A 91 11.67 3.96 -3.77
CA LYS A 91 12.79 3.80 -2.83
C LYS A 91 12.34 3.11 -1.56
N GLU A 92 11.21 3.53 -0.99
CA GLU A 92 10.63 2.91 0.21
C GLU A 92 10.29 1.43 -0.01
N ALA A 93 9.74 1.08 -1.18
CA ALA A 93 9.46 -0.30 -1.53
C ALA A 93 10.74 -1.16 -1.57
N LYS A 94 11.82 -0.66 -2.19
CA LYS A 94 13.12 -1.37 -2.26
C LYS A 94 13.74 -1.57 -0.89
N THR A 95 13.75 -0.53 -0.06
CA THR A 95 14.27 -0.63 1.32
C THR A 95 13.47 -1.65 2.15
N ALA A 96 12.15 -1.70 1.98
CA ALA A 96 11.31 -2.68 2.66
C ALA A 96 11.57 -4.13 2.20
N GLU A 97 11.98 -4.34 0.94
CA GLU A 97 12.39 -5.65 0.42
C GLU A 97 13.77 -6.08 0.95
N GLU A 98 14.74 -5.16 0.97
CA GLU A 98 16.10 -5.40 1.48
C GLU A 98 16.09 -5.78 2.97
N LEU A 99 15.34 -5.06 3.81
CA LEU A 99 15.20 -5.36 5.24
C LEU A 99 14.56 -6.74 5.50
N LYS A 100 13.69 -7.22 4.61
CA LYS A 100 13.11 -8.58 4.70
C LYS A 100 14.09 -9.67 4.28
N ALA A 101 15.10 -9.34 3.48
CA ALA A 101 16.11 -10.27 3.00
C ALA A 101 17.24 -10.49 4.01
N GLU A 102 17.61 -9.47 4.78
CA GLU A 102 18.69 -9.54 5.78
C GLU A 102 18.26 -10.15 7.13
N GLY A 103 16.96 -10.15 7.44
CA GLY A 103 16.41 -10.77 8.64
C GLY A 103 16.20 -12.29 8.55
N LYS A 104 16.86 -12.97 7.59
CA LYS A 104 16.67 -14.38 7.27
C LYS A 104 17.96 -15.18 7.40
#